data_AF-A0A3D3K8H9-F1
#
_entry.id   AF-A0A3D3K8H9-F1
#
_cell.length_a   1.000
_cell.length_b   1.000
_cell.length_c   1.000
_cell.angle_alpha   90.00
_cell.angle_beta   90.00
_cell.angle_gamma   90.00
#
_symmetry.space_group_name_H-M   'P 1'
#
loop_
_entity.id
_entity.type
_entity.pdbx_description
1 polymer ?
#
loop_
_entity_poly.entity_id
_entity_poly.type
_entity_poly.pdbx_seq_one_letter_code
_entity_poly.pdbx_strand_id
1 'polypeptide(L)'
;MGFVPFSFIDAIDILLVALIMYLIYRTTKGTNAPYILSGIIAVYLLWVVVRTLNMELLSTILGQLISVGTIALIIVFQPELRRFLQMIGMRQKQFNFITRIFSAGEDPIQTNVAPIVTACREMAATRTGALIIIGQQSDLRLITEGGIALDARVSTSLLKNIFFKNA
;
A
#
# COMPACT_ATOMS: atom_id res chain seq x y z
N MET A 1 11.86 -19.03 -43.57
CA MET A 1 12.00 -19.35 -42.14
C MET A 1 13.07 -18.43 -41.57
N GLY A 2 12.70 -17.20 -41.19
CA GLY A 2 13.64 -16.20 -40.68
C GLY A 2 13.90 -16.47 -39.21
N PHE A 3 15.13 -16.84 -38.86
CA PHE A 3 15.57 -16.93 -37.48
C PHE A 3 15.55 -15.51 -36.90
N VAL A 4 14.67 -15.27 -35.92
CA VAL A 4 14.69 -14.04 -35.13
C VAL A 4 16.04 -14.04 -34.41
N PRO A 5 16.95 -13.08 -34.67
CA PRO A 5 18.24 -13.06 -34.00
C PRO A 5 17.99 -12.74 -32.54
N PHE A 6 17.99 -13.78 -31.71
CA PHE A 6 17.76 -13.66 -30.27
C PHE A 6 18.90 -12.82 -29.68
N SER A 7 18.61 -11.55 -29.44
CA SER A 7 19.57 -10.61 -28.91
C SER A 7 19.63 -10.75 -27.39
N PHE A 8 20.78 -10.42 -26.79
CA PHE A 8 20.90 -10.32 -25.33
C PHE A 8 19.86 -9.36 -24.74
N ILE A 9 19.42 -8.38 -25.55
CA ILE A 9 18.34 -7.45 -25.23
C ILE A 9 16.99 -8.17 -25.07
N ASP A 10 16.69 -9.17 -25.90
CA ASP A 10 15.43 -9.94 -25.82
C ASP A 10 15.40 -10.80 -24.54
N ALA A 11 16.55 -11.36 -24.14
CA ALA A 11 16.67 -12.09 -22.89
C ALA A 11 16.46 -11.19 -21.67
N ILE A 12 16.99 -9.96 -21.69
CA ILE A 12 16.76 -8.96 -20.65
C ILE A 12 15.29 -8.53 -20.64
N ASP A 13 14.68 -8.32 -21.80
CA ASP A 13 13.28 -7.91 -21.90
C ASP A 13 12.35 -8.98 -21.32
N ILE A 14 12.55 -10.25 -21.69
CA ILE A 14 11.79 -11.38 -21.14
C ILE A 14 11.98 -11.50 -19.62
N LEU A 15 13.21 -11.35 -19.11
CA LEU A 15 13.49 -11.37 -17.68
C LEU A 15 12.78 -10.22 -16.94
N LEU A 16 12.81 -9.03 -17.52
CA LEU A 16 12.22 -7.82 -16.95
C LEU A 16 10.68 -7.93 -16.94
N VAL A 17 10.08 -8.37 -18.04
CA VAL A 17 8.65 -8.67 -18.14
C VAL A 17 8.25 -9.74 -17.12
N ALA A 18 9.02 -10.83 -17.00
CA ALA A 18 8.76 -11.89 -16.03
C ALA A 18 8.83 -11.37 -14.57
N LEU A 19 9.79 -10.50 -14.26
CA LEU A 19 9.92 -9.88 -12.95
C LEU A 19 8.77 -8.91 -12.64
N ILE A 20 8.34 -8.11 -13.62
CA ILE A 20 7.15 -7.26 -13.51
C ILE A 20 5.90 -8.12 -13.28
N MET A 21 5.69 -9.19 -14.06
CA MET A 21 4.56 -10.11 -13.86
C MET A 21 4.59 -10.74 -12.48
N TYR A 22 5.76 -11.17 -11.99
CA TYR A 22 5.91 -11.74 -10.65
C TYR A 22 5.57 -10.73 -9.55
N LEU A 23 6.00 -9.48 -9.70
CA LEU A 23 5.66 -8.39 -8.77
C LEU A 23 4.17 -8.07 -8.77
N ILE A 24 3.54 -8.02 -9.94
CA ILE A 24 2.09 -7.86 -10.08
C ILE A 24 1.38 -9.02 -9.38
N TYR A 25 1.73 -10.26 -9.70
CA TYR A 25 1.14 -11.45 -9.09
C TYR A 25 1.26 -11.43 -7.56
N ARG A 26 2.46 -11.13 -7.03
CA ARG A 26 2.71 -11.05 -5.58
C ARG A 26 1.89 -9.94 -4.90
N THR A 27 1.74 -8.79 -5.55
CA THR A 27 1.01 -7.62 -5.01
C THR A 27 -0.50 -7.83 -5.07
N THR A 28 -0.98 -8.53 -6.11
CA THR A 28 -2.38 -8.85 -6.30
C THR A 28 -2.85 -9.98 -5.39
N LYS A 29 -1.94 -10.88 -4.95
CA LYS A 29 -2.25 -12.00 -4.05
C LYS A 29 -2.73 -11.49 -2.68
N GLY A 30 -4.03 -11.65 -2.41
CA GLY A 30 -4.68 -11.23 -1.15
C GLY A 30 -5.49 -9.93 -1.23
N THR A 31 -5.62 -9.33 -2.41
CA THR A 31 -6.54 -8.20 -2.65
C THR A 31 -7.69 -8.63 -3.56
N ASN A 32 -8.73 -7.81 -3.69
CA ASN A 32 -9.80 -8.02 -4.68
C ASN A 32 -9.37 -7.68 -6.12
N ALA A 33 -8.14 -7.20 -6.32
CA ALA A 33 -7.61 -6.84 -7.62
C ALA A 33 -7.55 -7.96 -8.68
N PRO A 34 -7.32 -9.26 -8.37
CA PRO A 34 -7.31 -10.31 -9.40
C PRO A 34 -8.71 -10.54 -9.99
N TYR A 35 -9.77 -10.39 -9.19
CA TYR A 35 -11.15 -10.48 -9.69
C TYR A 35 -11.47 -9.34 -10.64
N ILE A 36 -11.12 -8.10 -10.28
CA ILE A 36 -11.35 -6.93 -11.13
C ILE A 36 -10.53 -7.03 -12.42
N LEU A 37 -9.25 -7.43 -12.33
CA LEU A 37 -8.38 -7.63 -13.49
C LEU A 37 -8.93 -8.71 -14.43
N SER A 38 -9.41 -9.83 -13.90
CA SER A 38 -10.03 -10.88 -14.70
C SER A 38 -11.29 -10.40 -15.43
N GLY A 39 -12.09 -9.54 -14.79
CA GLY A 39 -13.26 -8.89 -15.42
C GLY A 39 -12.88 -7.97 -16.57
N ILE A 40 -11.85 -7.12 -16.40
CA ILE A 40 -11.35 -6.23 -17.47
C ILE A 40 -10.84 -7.07 -18.66
N ILE A 41 -10.06 -8.12 -18.40
CA ILE A 41 -9.53 -9.00 -19.45
C ILE A 41 -10.67 -9.72 -20.19
N ALA A 42 -11.69 -10.20 -19.48
CA ALA A 42 -12.85 -10.85 -20.09
C ALA A 42 -13.63 -9.88 -21.01
N VAL A 43 -13.86 -8.64 -20.57
CA VAL A 43 -14.52 -7.60 -21.38
C VAL A 43 -13.67 -7.22 -22.61
N TYR A 44 -12.35 -7.13 -22.45
CA TYR A 44 -11.44 -6.88 -23.57
C TYR A 44 -11.46 -8.01 -24.61
N LEU A 45 -11.38 -9.27 -24.16
CA LEU A 45 -11.48 -10.43 -25.04
C LEU A 45 -12.83 -10.48 -25.77
N LEU A 46 -13.93 -10.19 -25.09
CA LEU A 46 -15.25 -10.07 -25.70
C LEU A 46 -15.25 -9.02 -26.82
N TRP A 47 -14.67 -7.84 -26.57
CA TRP A 47 -14.56 -6.79 -27.58
C TRP A 47 -13.73 -7.20 -28.79
N VAL A 48 -12.59 -7.88 -28.58
CA VAL A 48 -11.77 -8.42 -29.66
C VAL A 48 -12.56 -9.41 -30.51
N VAL A 49 -13.26 -10.37 -29.89
CA VAL A 49 -14.08 -11.36 -30.61
C VAL A 49 -15.16 -10.68 -31.46
N VAL A 50 -15.90 -9.72 -30.88
CA VAL A 50 -16.96 -8.97 -31.59
C VAL A 50 -16.38 -8.18 -32.77
N ARG A 51 -15.22 -7.56 -32.60
CA ARG A 51 -14.53 -6.82 -33.66
C ARG A 51 -14.03 -7.73 -34.77
N THR A 52 -13.48 -8.90 -34.43
CA THR A 52 -13.02 -9.88 -35.42
C THR A 52 -14.18 -10.47 -36.22
N LEU A 53 -15.37 -10.55 -35.62
CA LEU A 53 -16.61 -10.98 -36.28
C LEU A 53 -17.28 -9.88 -37.15
N ASN A 54 -16.65 -8.70 -37.32
CA ASN A 54 -17.16 -7.57 -38.11
C ASN A 54 -18.57 -7.08 -37.70
N MET A 55 -18.93 -7.23 -36.42
CA MET A 55 -20.19 -6.70 -35.89
C MET A 55 -20.06 -5.21 -35.59
N GLU A 56 -20.17 -4.34 -36.61
CA GLU A 56 -19.94 -2.89 -36.49
C GLU A 56 -20.82 -2.22 -35.40
N LEU A 57 -22.12 -2.51 -35.39
CA LEU A 57 -23.04 -1.93 -34.40
C LEU A 57 -22.68 -2.34 -32.96
N LEU A 58 -22.43 -3.63 -32.74
CA LEU A 58 -22.11 -4.14 -31.41
C LEU A 58 -20.73 -3.64 -30.97
N SER A 59 -19.74 -3.58 -31.87
CA SER A 59 -18.42 -3.02 -31.58
C SER A 59 -18.48 -1.54 -31.18
N THR A 60 -19.38 -0.77 -31.78
CA THR A 60 -19.57 0.66 -31.50
C THR A 60 -20.20 0.86 -30.12
N ILE A 61 -21.27 0.12 -29.82
CA ILE A 61 -21.93 0.15 -28.50
C ILE A 61 -20.96 -0.29 -27.41
N LEU A 62 -20.26 -1.41 -27.63
CA LEU A 62 -19.30 -1.95 -26.67
C LEU A 62 -18.10 -1.01 -26.48
N GLY A 63 -17.64 -0.35 -27.55
CA GLY A 63 -16.60 0.69 -27.49
C GLY A 63 -17.02 1.90 -26.65
N GLN A 64 -18.26 2.38 -26.79
CA GLN A 64 -18.81 3.44 -25.94
C GLN A 64 -18.91 3.00 -24.48
N LEU A 65 -19.37 1.78 -24.22
CA LEU A 65 -19.41 1.22 -22.86
C LEU A 65 -18.02 1.10 -22.23
N ILE A 66 -17.00 0.71 -23.01
CA ILE A 66 -15.61 0.66 -22.53
C ILE A 66 -15.10 2.07 -22.23
N SER A 67 -15.42 3.06 -23.06
CA SER A 67 -15.01 4.45 -22.82
C SER A 67 -15.56 4.99 -21.48
N VAL A 68 -16.86 4.83 -21.24
CA VAL A 68 -17.50 5.24 -19.97
C VAL A 68 -17.02 4.36 -18.81
N GLY A 69 -16.87 3.05 -19.06
CA GLY A 69 -16.37 2.08 -18.10
C GLY A 69 -14.94 2.39 -17.64
N THR A 70 -14.09 2.93 -18.51
CA THR A 70 -12.73 3.36 -18.16
C THR A 70 -12.75 4.52 -17.17
N ILE A 71 -13.64 5.50 -17.38
CA ILE A 71 -13.81 6.63 -16.44
C ILE A 71 -14.32 6.12 -15.09
N ALA A 72 -15.37 5.28 -15.10
CA ALA A 72 -15.90 4.68 -13.88
C ALA A 72 -14.83 3.88 -13.13
N LEU A 73 -14.00 3.13 -13.86
CA LEU A 73 -12.89 2.38 -13.32
C LEU A 73 -11.85 3.30 -12.66
N ILE A 74 -11.44 4.39 -13.33
CA ILE A 74 -10.52 5.38 -12.75
C ILE A 74 -11.08 5.97 -11.44
N ILE A 75 -12.37 6.29 -11.40
CA ILE A 75 -13.03 6.85 -10.20
C ILE A 75 -13.04 5.81 -9.07
N VAL A 76 -13.40 4.55 -9.39
CA VAL A 76 -13.42 3.45 -8.40
C VAL A 76 -12.03 3.17 -7.84
N PHE A 77 -10.99 3.19 -8.69
CA PHE A 77 -9.60 2.97 -8.30
C PHE A 77 -8.87 4.22 -7.79
N GLN A 78 -9.54 5.37 -7.76
CA GLN A 78 -8.95 6.63 -7.31
C GLN A 78 -8.40 6.55 -5.86
N PRO A 79 -9.09 5.92 -4.89
CA PRO A 79 -8.58 5.77 -3.53
C PRO A 79 -7.28 4.93 -3.46
N GLU A 80 -7.19 3.85 -4.24
CA GLU A 80 -6.05 2.96 -4.29
C GLU A 80 -4.82 3.67 -4.86
N LEU A 81 -4.98 4.39 -5.97
CA LEU A 81 -3.91 5.18 -6.58
C LEU A 81 -3.36 6.23 -5.61
N ARG A 82 -4.25 6.92 -4.88
CA ARG A 82 -3.87 7.88 -3.85
C ARG A 82 -3.05 7.22 -2.75
N ARG A 83 -3.52 6.10 -2.21
CA ARG A 83 -2.85 5.36 -1.14
C ARG A 83 -1.49 4.81 -1.58
N PHE A 84 -1.38 4.33 -2.82
CA PHE A 84 -0.14 3.85 -3.42
C PHE A 84 0.92 4.96 -3.53
N LEU A 85 0.54 6.13 -4.05
CA LEU A 85 1.44 7.29 -4.15
C LEU A 85 1.90 7.76 -2.77
N GLN A 86 1.00 7.76 -1.77
CA GLN A 86 1.36 8.08 -0.39
C GLN A 86 2.40 7.10 0.18
N MET A 87 2.21 5.78 -0.02
CA MET A 87 3.19 4.77 0.43
C MET A 87 4.57 4.95 -0.21
N ILE A 88 4.64 5.32 -1.49
CA ILE A 88 5.90 5.60 -2.18
C ILE A 88 6.53 6.91 -1.67
N GLY A 89 5.73 7.98 -1.55
CA GLY A 89 6.20 9.28 -1.04
C GLY A 89 6.73 9.19 0.39
N MET A 90 6.14 8.34 1.24
CA MET A 90 6.60 8.11 2.61
C MET A 90 7.93 7.34 2.67
N ARG A 91 8.24 6.48 1.70
CA ARG A 91 9.55 5.81 1.58
C ARG A 91 10.68 6.79 1.27
N GLN A 92 10.38 7.94 0.66
CA GLN A 92 11.39 8.95 0.35
C GLN A 92 11.91 9.70 1.59
N LYS A 93 11.19 9.68 2.72
CA LYS A 93 11.73 10.16 4.01
C LYS A 93 12.87 9.29 4.56
N GLN A 94 13.07 8.07 4.06
CA GLN A 94 14.25 7.26 4.41
C GLN A 94 15.53 7.71 3.67
N PHE A 95 15.44 8.63 2.70
CA PHE A 95 16.60 9.27 2.09
C PHE A 95 17.18 10.43 2.92
N ASN A 96 16.76 10.58 4.19
CA ASN A 96 17.47 11.39 5.20
C ASN A 96 18.75 10.69 5.72
N PHE A 97 19.46 9.95 4.88
CA PHE A 97 20.80 9.47 5.21
C PHE A 97 21.79 10.65 5.35
N ILE A 98 21.54 11.75 4.64
CA ILE A 98 22.38 12.95 4.65
C ILE A 98 22.26 13.73 5.96
N THR A 99 21.07 13.80 6.58
CA THR A 99 20.90 14.49 7.88
C THR A 99 21.54 13.73 9.03
N ARG A 100 21.77 12.40 8.90
CA ARG A 100 22.42 11.60 9.94
C ARG A 100 23.93 11.87 10.06
N ILE A 101 24.55 12.44 9.03
CA ILE A 101 25.97 12.78 9.01
C ILE A 101 26.22 14.18 9.59
N PHE A 102 25.23 15.10 9.49
CA PHE A 102 25.34 16.47 10.03
C PHE A 102 24.89 16.62 11.48
N SER A 103 24.22 15.63 12.07
CA SER A 103 23.75 15.66 13.47
C SER A 103 24.68 14.87 14.41
N ALA A 104 25.99 15.04 14.28
CA ALA A 104 26.99 14.40 15.14
C ALA A 104 27.15 15.06 16.53
N GLY A 105 26.09 15.68 17.07
CA GLY A 105 26.22 16.49 18.29
C GLY A 105 24.94 16.78 19.08
N GLU A 106 23.79 16.21 18.73
CA GLU A 106 22.61 16.32 19.59
C GLU A 106 22.36 14.97 20.25
N ASP A 107 22.48 14.96 21.58
CA ASP A 107 22.09 13.85 22.44
C ASP A 107 20.76 13.28 21.97
N PRO A 108 20.64 11.96 21.77
CA PRO A 108 19.35 11.38 21.43
C PRO A 108 18.44 11.72 22.60
N ILE A 109 17.40 12.52 22.33
CA ILE A 109 16.29 12.77 23.24
C ILE A 109 15.98 11.41 23.87
N GLN A 110 16.37 11.24 25.13
CA GLN A 110 16.13 10.00 25.86
C GLN A 110 14.63 9.94 26.03
N THR A 111 13.93 9.38 25.03
CA THR A 111 12.52 9.04 25.15
C THR A 111 12.44 8.18 26.39
N ASN A 112 11.96 8.73 27.49
CA ASN A 112 11.93 8.05 28.77
C ASN A 112 10.98 6.86 28.61
N VAL A 113 11.53 5.67 28.36
CA VAL A 113 10.76 4.44 28.10
C VAL A 113 10.24 3.85 29.42
N ALA A 114 10.75 4.31 30.57
CA ALA A 114 10.38 3.79 31.87
C ALA A 114 8.86 3.76 32.12
N PRO A 115 8.06 4.79 31.78
CA PRO A 115 6.61 4.76 31.95
C PRO A 115 5.92 3.70 31.11
N ILE A 116 6.43 3.39 29.91
CA ILE A 116 5.88 2.36 29.03
C ILE A 116 6.13 0.98 29.64
N VAL A 117 7.37 0.72 30.09
CA VAL A 117 7.75 -0.56 30.71
C VAL A 117 6.94 -0.83 31.97
N THR A 118 6.81 0.18 32.84
CA THR A 118 6.03 0.06 34.08
C THR A 118 4.54 -0.17 33.79
N ALA A 119 3.96 0.55 32.83
CA ALA A 119 2.58 0.34 32.42
C ALA A 119 2.35 -1.08 31.88
N CYS A 120 3.23 -1.58 31.00
CA CYS A 120 3.14 -2.93 30.46
C CYS A 120 3.24 -4.00 31.56
N ARG A 121 4.13 -3.81 32.55
CA ARG A 121 4.28 -4.73 33.68
C ARG A 121 3.00 -4.82 34.52
N GLU A 122 2.39 -3.68 34.83
CA GLU A 122 1.14 -3.64 35.59
C GLU A 122 -0.05 -4.19 34.80
N MET A 123 -0.15 -3.86 33.51
CA MET A 123 -1.20 -4.40 32.63
C MET A 123 -1.06 -5.92 32.43
N ALA A 124 0.17 -6.44 32.39
CA ALA A 124 0.41 -7.88 32.35
C ALA A 124 -0.10 -8.58 33.63
N ALA A 125 0.12 -7.96 34.81
CA ALA A 125 -0.39 -8.48 36.08
C ALA A 125 -1.93 -8.55 36.11
N THR A 126 -2.61 -7.58 35.50
CA THR A 126 -4.08 -7.55 35.39
C THR A 126 -4.63 -8.31 34.16
N ARG A 127 -3.76 -8.96 33.37
CA ARG A 127 -4.12 -9.63 32.10
C ARG A 127 -4.87 -8.72 31.12
N THR A 128 -4.50 -7.44 31.09
CA THR A 128 -5.04 -6.44 30.17
C THR A 128 -4.23 -6.46 28.87
N GLY A 129 -4.88 -6.72 27.74
CA GLY A 129 -4.24 -6.66 26.43
C GLY A 129 -4.01 -5.22 25.99
N ALA A 130 -2.81 -4.90 25.51
CA ALA A 130 -2.45 -3.58 25.03
C ALA A 130 -1.67 -3.70 23.72
N LEU A 131 -1.97 -2.82 22.76
CA LEU A 131 -1.22 -2.67 21.51
C LEU A 131 -0.64 -1.27 21.44
N ILE A 132 0.68 -1.17 21.57
CA ILE A 132 1.41 0.11 21.59
C ILE A 132 2.34 0.14 20.37
N ILE A 133 2.16 1.15 19.52
CA ILE A 133 2.98 1.36 18.32
C ILE A 133 3.89 2.57 18.57
N ILE A 134 5.21 2.37 18.50
CA ILE A 134 6.20 3.44 18.66
C ILE A 134 6.64 3.89 17.27
N GLY A 135 6.24 5.09 16.88
CA GLY A 135 6.67 5.71 15.63
C GLY A 135 8.15 6.07 15.69
N GLN A 136 8.93 5.57 14.72
CA GLN A 136 10.32 5.99 14.54
C GLN A 136 10.41 7.03 13.41
N GLN A 137 10.72 6.60 12.19
CA GLN A 137 10.93 7.49 11.04
C GLN A 137 9.77 7.46 10.02
N SER A 138 8.96 6.40 10.07
CA SER A 138 7.80 6.24 9.19
C SER A 138 6.61 6.99 9.75
N ASP A 139 5.97 7.77 8.89
CA ASP A 139 4.76 8.50 9.22
C ASP A 139 3.63 7.50 9.51
N LEU A 140 3.12 7.48 10.73
CA LEU A 140 2.09 6.55 11.18
C LEU A 140 0.67 6.98 10.78
N ARG A 141 0.53 8.12 10.09
CA ARG A 141 -0.75 8.73 9.71
C ARG A 141 -1.77 7.74 9.14
N LEU A 142 -1.31 6.84 8.27
CA LEU A 142 -2.19 5.87 7.60
C LEU A 142 -2.76 4.79 8.54
N ILE A 143 -2.09 4.53 9.68
CA ILE A 143 -2.54 3.60 10.72
C ILE A 143 -3.39 4.35 11.76
N THR A 144 -3.10 5.64 11.99
CA THR A 144 -3.79 6.47 12.97
C THR A 144 -5.06 7.14 12.46
N GLU A 145 -5.37 7.05 11.16
CA GLU A 145 -6.55 7.68 10.52
C GLU A 145 -7.90 7.27 11.14
N GLY A 146 -7.97 6.12 11.82
CA GLY A 146 -9.16 5.67 12.56
C GLY A 146 -9.14 5.92 14.07
N GLY A 147 -8.11 6.59 14.60
CA GLY A 147 -7.90 6.80 16.04
C GLY A 147 -8.30 8.21 16.52
N ILE A 148 -8.30 8.39 17.84
CA ILE A 148 -8.45 9.70 18.48
C ILE A 148 -7.07 10.31 18.70
N ALA A 149 -6.84 11.51 18.14
CA ALA A 149 -5.60 12.24 18.35
C ALA A 149 -5.52 12.73 19.81
N LEU A 150 -4.46 12.32 20.51
CA LEU A 150 -4.21 12.73 21.89
C LEU A 150 -2.81 13.34 21.99
N ASP A 151 -2.75 14.65 22.21
CA ASP A 151 -1.49 15.34 22.48
C ASP A 151 -1.21 15.34 23.99
N ALA A 152 -0.68 14.21 24.48
CA ALA A 152 -0.42 14.01 25.90
C ALA A 152 0.99 13.50 26.17
N ARG A 153 1.54 13.89 27.32
CA ARG A 153 2.81 13.33 27.81
C ARG A 153 2.61 11.87 28.22
N VAL A 154 3.51 11.01 27.77
CA VAL A 154 3.49 9.57 28.10
C VAL A 154 3.67 9.38 29.60
N SER A 155 2.69 8.76 30.25
CA SER A 155 2.72 8.40 31.67
C SER A 155 2.11 7.02 31.89
N THR A 156 2.48 6.36 32.98
CA THR A 156 1.97 5.03 33.35
C THR A 156 0.45 5.04 33.48
N SER A 157 -0.09 6.04 34.19
CA SER A 157 -1.53 6.19 34.43
C SER A 157 -2.30 6.41 33.14
N LEU A 158 -1.78 7.22 32.22
CA LEU A 158 -2.43 7.48 30.94
C LEU A 158 -2.54 6.20 30.10
N LEU A 159 -1.44 5.44 29.97
CA LEU A 159 -1.44 4.20 29.22
C LEU A 159 -2.42 3.17 29.80
N LYS A 160 -2.47 3.05 31.13
CA LYS A 160 -3.43 2.15 31.80
C LYS A 160 -4.87 2.55 31.55
N ASN A 161 -5.19 3.84 31.55
CA ASN A 161 -6.54 4.33 31.29
C ASN A 161 -6.97 4.07 29.84
N ILE A 162 -6.08 4.25 28.86
CA ILE A 162 -6.38 3.99 27.44
C ILE A 162 -6.76 2.52 27.20
N PHE A 163 -6.10 1.57 27.88
CA PHE A 163 -6.35 0.13 27.70
C PHE A 163 -7.31 -0.47 28.74
N PHE A 164 -7.97 0.35 29.55
CA PHE A 164 -8.92 -0.13 30.53
C PHE A 164 -10.21 -0.60 29.84
N LYS A 165 -10.67 -1.83 30.12
CA LYS A 165 -11.79 -2.48 29.41
C LYS A 165 -13.16 -1.78 29.60
N ASN A 166 -13.28 -0.87 30.56
CA ASN A 166 -14.53 -0.19 30.90
C ASN A 166 -14.40 1.34 30.83
N ALA A 167 -13.52 1.86 29.95
CA ALA A 167 -13.39 3.28 29.67
C ALA A 167 -14.38 3.75 28.59
#